data_AF-A0A257UE04-F1
#
_entry.id   AF-A0A257UE04-F1
#
_cell.length_a   1.000
_cell.length_b   1.000
_cell.length_c   1.000
_cell.angle_alpha   90.00
_cell.angle_beta   90.00
_cell.angle_gamma   90.00
#
_symmetry.space_group_name_H-M   'P 1'
#
loop_
_entity.id
_entity.type
_entity.pdbx_description
1 polymer ?
#
loop_
_entity_poly.entity_id
_entity_poly.type
_entity_poly.pdbx_seq_one_letter_code
_entity_poly.pdbx_strand_id
1 'polypeptide(L)'
;MNCMKRMLFNRFSLGEASHWNQGESRMWQRIFFITASAALVTGSAFAQRQPDPDPLVGRRVITVKPALEMKVFNPRTRQTDVTGTVQHPLLTVEAVQGNYLYVRTEEAAGWIAKRDAVPLDAAVAYFSDKIDKDVKDRDAYLRRAVGWYAKGEYGSAIRDFTEAIHLDAGDAAAYNDRGAARNANHEFELAVADYSEAIRLDPAQAAEYHYNRGVAYFQKGDMDRAVDDFSEAIKLDPKYVWAYNNRGHAWYKKNEYDKALADFNAALQLDANDVWAYANRGRVWTAMKRYTEAQADFEQAFRLDPKSGLLYRNRGQLRLALQDYNGAFADFDEALRLSSPSARLYDGRGLASTGLKDYGQALADFTEAIRLEPQNAQIFTDRAQAWHARGEYEAALADYNQAIRLDPNAAGAYAGRAALWATCRDPKYRDGQRAVQSAQVACQLAGWHEPEWIDTLAAAYAEIGRFDEALKWEDQALKSPEFPSDKLADARRRRQLYEERLQRSPAGG
;
A
#
# COMPACT_ATOMS: atom_id res chain seq x y z
N MET A 1 -20.87 -13.24 -0.69
CA MET A 1 -20.74 -12.25 -1.79
C MET A 1 -20.15 -10.92 -1.29
N ASN A 2 -18.83 -10.81 -1.32
CA ASN A 2 -18.01 -9.59 -1.26
C ASN A 2 -18.21 -8.62 -0.09
N CYS A 3 -17.80 -9.11 1.08
CA CYS A 3 -17.22 -8.28 2.14
C CYS A 3 -15.79 -7.79 1.79
N MET A 4 -15.20 -8.30 0.68
CA MET A 4 -13.77 -8.21 0.37
C MET A 4 -13.39 -7.18 -0.71
N LYS A 5 -14.33 -6.66 -1.50
CA LYS A 5 -14.02 -5.77 -2.64
C LYS A 5 -13.31 -4.45 -2.26
N ARG A 6 -13.23 -4.10 -0.97
CA ARG A 6 -12.54 -2.91 -0.44
C ARG A 6 -11.40 -3.16 0.57
N MET A 7 -10.88 -4.39 0.69
CA MET A 7 -9.95 -4.76 1.78
C MET A 7 -8.47 -4.92 1.38
N LEU A 8 -7.98 -4.10 0.45
CA LEU A 8 -6.55 -3.76 0.41
C LEU A 8 -6.26 -2.30 0.79
N PHE A 9 -7.28 -1.48 1.03
CA PHE A 9 -7.11 -0.10 1.46
C PHE A 9 -8.30 0.41 2.28
N ASN A 10 -8.28 0.17 3.60
CA ASN A 10 -8.69 1.13 4.63
C ASN A 10 -8.64 0.52 6.04
N ARG A 11 -7.60 0.86 6.80
CA ARG A 11 -7.73 1.08 8.24
C ARG A 11 -8.05 2.57 8.43
N PHE A 12 -9.28 2.89 8.82
CA PHE A 12 -9.59 4.15 9.52
C PHE A 12 -10.49 3.81 10.68
N SER A 13 -10.00 4.04 11.90
CA SER A 13 -10.84 4.14 13.09
C SER A 13 -11.25 5.59 13.30
N LEU A 14 -12.44 5.73 13.87
CA LEU A 14 -13.15 6.93 14.25
C LEU A 14 -12.46 7.74 15.37
N GLY A 15 -12.77 9.04 15.39
CA GLY A 15 -12.52 10.04 16.44
C GLY A 15 -12.05 11.34 15.79
N GLU A 16 -12.67 12.51 15.90
CA GLU A 16 -13.78 13.05 16.69
C GLU A 16 -14.23 14.36 16.02
N ALA A 17 -15.42 14.86 16.35
CA ALA A 17 -15.96 16.10 15.84
C ALA A 17 -15.51 17.33 16.66
N SER A 18 -15.12 18.42 16.00
CA SER A 18 -15.50 19.80 16.33
C SER A 18 -14.75 20.83 15.48
N HIS A 19 -15.39 21.99 15.32
CA HIS A 19 -14.94 23.23 14.67
C HIS A 19 -15.36 23.47 13.21
N TRP A 20 -16.49 24.18 13.14
CA TRP A 20 -16.92 25.08 12.08
C TRP A 20 -15.79 25.94 11.51
N ASN A 21 -15.74 26.09 10.17
CA ASN A 21 -15.81 27.43 9.59
C ASN A 21 -16.32 27.43 8.14
N GLN A 22 -17.05 28.49 7.83
CA GLN A 22 -17.77 28.77 6.59
C GLN A 22 -16.81 29.23 5.48
N GLY A 23 -17.15 28.94 4.21
CA GLY A 23 -16.54 29.61 3.05
C GLY A 23 -16.76 28.89 1.72
N GLU A 24 -17.74 29.37 0.95
CA GLU A 24 -17.86 29.26 -0.53
C GLU A 24 -18.21 27.87 -1.09
N SER A 25 -19.46 27.51 -1.40
CA SER A 25 -20.51 28.11 -2.25
C SER A 25 -20.23 28.06 -3.77
N ARG A 26 -21.12 27.32 -4.45
CA ARG A 26 -21.61 27.45 -5.85
C ARG A 26 -20.92 26.62 -6.95
N MET A 27 -21.43 25.41 -7.18
CA MET A 27 -21.91 25.01 -8.52
C MET A 27 -22.76 23.73 -8.41
N TRP A 28 -23.86 23.66 -9.19
CA TRP A 28 -24.83 22.55 -9.32
C TRP A 28 -26.08 22.56 -8.41
N GLN A 29 -26.89 23.62 -8.54
CA GLN A 29 -28.34 23.47 -8.60
C GLN A 29 -28.81 23.91 -10.00
N ARG A 30 -29.26 22.96 -10.83
CA ARG A 30 -30.14 23.18 -11.98
C ARG A 30 -30.51 21.82 -12.59
N ILE A 31 -31.75 21.39 -12.35
CA ILE A 31 -32.74 20.85 -13.30
C ILE A 31 -33.81 20.18 -12.43
N PHE A 32 -34.86 20.94 -12.08
CA PHE A 32 -36.24 20.48 -11.96
C PHE A 32 -37.11 21.74 -11.95
N PHE A 33 -37.84 21.97 -13.04
CA PHE A 33 -38.90 22.97 -13.18
C PHE A 33 -40.11 22.29 -13.79
N ILE A 34 -41.28 22.94 -13.60
CA ILE A 34 -42.65 22.63 -14.09
C ILE A 34 -43.47 21.91 -13.00
N THR A 35 -44.52 22.45 -12.36
CA THR A 35 -45.37 23.64 -12.59
C THR A 35 -45.75 24.32 -11.25
N ALA A 36 -45.79 25.65 -11.24
CA ALA A 36 -46.43 26.46 -10.20
C ALA A 36 -47.82 26.95 -10.66
N SER A 37 -48.78 27.05 -9.75
CA SER A 37 -49.92 27.96 -9.88
C SER A 37 -50.25 28.58 -8.51
N ALA A 38 -49.95 29.87 -8.45
CA ALA A 38 -50.45 30.97 -7.62
C ALA A 38 -51.14 30.70 -6.27
N ALA A 39 -50.53 31.22 -5.19
CA ALA A 39 -51.14 32.24 -4.33
C ALA A 39 -50.05 32.92 -3.47
N LEU A 40 -49.87 34.23 -3.65
CA LEU A 40 -49.18 35.11 -2.71
C LEU A 40 -50.21 35.60 -1.69
N VAL A 41 -49.88 35.56 -0.39
CA VAL A 41 -50.02 36.68 0.58
C VAL A 41 -49.70 36.20 2.02
N THR A 42 -48.78 36.95 2.64
CA THR A 42 -48.45 37.12 4.07
C THR A 42 -47.90 35.97 4.94
N GLY A 43 -46.60 36.07 5.23
CA GLY A 43 -46.12 36.30 6.60
C GLY A 43 -46.31 35.19 7.64
N SER A 44 -45.50 34.13 7.56
CA SER A 44 -44.88 33.50 8.74
C SER A 44 -43.75 32.59 8.26
N ALA A 45 -42.55 32.81 8.81
CA ALA A 45 -41.37 32.04 8.48
C ALA A 45 -41.51 30.61 9.05
N PHE A 46 -42.17 29.72 8.31
CA PHE A 46 -41.91 28.29 8.41
C PHE A 46 -40.61 28.02 7.66
N ALA A 47 -39.47 28.20 8.33
CA ALA A 47 -38.30 27.44 7.98
C ALA A 47 -38.68 25.97 8.18
N GLN A 48 -39.06 25.27 7.09
CA GLN A 48 -39.12 23.82 7.09
C GLN A 48 -37.72 23.36 7.47
N ARG A 49 -37.53 22.97 8.75
CA ARG A 49 -36.41 22.12 9.14
C ARG A 49 -36.42 20.97 8.14
N GLN A 50 -35.39 20.86 7.32
CA GLN A 50 -35.13 19.58 6.66
C GLN A 50 -35.13 18.55 7.78
N PRO A 51 -35.96 17.50 7.72
CA PRO A 51 -35.94 16.46 8.73
C PRO A 51 -34.50 15.97 8.84
N ASP A 52 -34.01 15.79 10.07
CA ASP A 52 -32.69 15.20 10.28
C ASP A 52 -32.59 13.94 9.41
N PRO A 53 -31.51 13.77 8.62
CA PRO A 53 -31.37 12.61 7.77
C PRO A 53 -31.56 11.36 8.63
N ASP A 54 -32.36 10.40 8.14
CA ASP A 54 -32.66 9.15 8.86
C ASP A 54 -31.34 8.56 9.41
N PRO A 55 -31.32 8.10 10.67
CA PRO A 55 -30.09 7.67 11.32
C PRO A 55 -29.33 6.54 10.60
N LEU A 56 -29.98 5.88 9.63
CA LEU A 56 -29.35 4.87 8.78
C LEU A 56 -28.57 5.45 7.60
N VAL A 57 -28.79 6.70 7.17
CA VAL A 57 -28.02 7.30 6.07
C VAL A 57 -26.53 7.32 6.41
N GLY A 58 -25.70 6.78 5.51
CA GLY A 58 -24.27 6.59 5.70
C GLY A 58 -23.89 5.35 6.52
N ARG A 59 -24.85 4.62 7.10
CA ARG A 59 -24.58 3.37 7.82
C ARG A 59 -24.53 2.17 6.89
N ARG A 60 -23.85 1.12 7.37
CA ARG A 60 -23.81 -0.20 6.74
C ARG A 60 -24.91 -1.09 7.30
N VAL A 61 -25.55 -1.87 6.44
CA VAL A 61 -26.63 -2.80 6.80
C VAL A 61 -26.35 -4.18 6.19
N ILE A 62 -26.72 -5.23 6.91
CA ILE A 62 -26.76 -6.60 6.41
C ILE A 62 -28.19 -6.95 6.00
N THR A 63 -28.37 -7.44 4.78
CA THR A 63 -29.70 -7.83 4.29
C THR A 63 -30.18 -9.07 5.05
N VAL A 64 -31.48 -9.38 5.00
CA VAL A 64 -32.01 -10.70 5.44
C VAL A 64 -32.40 -11.60 4.28
N LYS A 65 -32.46 -11.06 3.05
CA LYS A 65 -32.77 -11.81 1.83
C LYS A 65 -31.50 -12.27 1.12
N PRO A 66 -31.43 -13.51 0.62
CA PRO A 66 -30.22 -14.06 0.00
C PRO A 66 -29.92 -13.45 -1.35
N ALA A 67 -30.96 -13.01 -2.06
CA ALA A 67 -30.86 -12.36 -3.36
C ALA A 67 -31.69 -11.08 -3.35
N LEU A 68 -31.12 -10.00 -3.89
CA LEU A 68 -31.80 -8.74 -4.12
C LEU A 68 -31.75 -8.37 -5.59
N GLU A 69 -32.89 -8.04 -6.18
CA GLU A 69 -32.91 -7.42 -7.49
C GLU A 69 -32.53 -5.95 -7.36
N MET A 70 -31.38 -5.59 -7.94
CA MET A 70 -30.85 -4.24 -7.90
C MET A 70 -30.47 -3.80 -9.30
N LYS A 71 -30.40 -2.49 -9.53
CA LYS A 71 -29.84 -1.97 -10.77
C LYS A 71 -28.33 -2.10 -10.69
N VAL A 72 -27.80 -3.00 -11.51
CA VAL A 72 -26.38 -3.23 -11.65
C VAL A 72 -25.80 -2.11 -12.50
N PHE A 73 -24.68 -1.59 -12.06
CA PHE A 73 -23.90 -0.59 -12.76
C PHE A 73 -23.27 -1.23 -13.99
N ASN A 74 -23.53 -0.66 -15.16
CA ASN A 74 -22.82 -1.05 -16.37
C ASN A 74 -21.52 -0.23 -16.44
N PRO A 75 -20.34 -0.84 -16.21
CA PRO A 75 -19.08 -0.10 -16.19
C PRO A 75 -18.75 0.57 -17.53
N ARG A 76 -19.32 0.11 -18.65
CA ARG A 76 -19.10 0.69 -19.99
C ARG A 76 -19.89 1.96 -20.24
N THR A 77 -21.13 2.03 -19.77
CA THR A 77 -22.00 3.20 -20.00
C THR A 77 -22.06 4.13 -18.79
N ARG A 78 -21.53 3.69 -17.64
CA ARG A 78 -21.69 4.33 -16.33
C ARG A 78 -23.16 4.60 -15.95
N GLN A 79 -24.06 3.81 -16.51
CA GLN A 79 -25.50 3.90 -16.25
C GLN A 79 -25.97 2.68 -15.46
N THR A 80 -27.00 2.90 -14.64
CA THR A 80 -27.67 1.86 -13.84
C THR A 80 -28.91 1.36 -14.58
N ASP A 81 -28.68 0.58 -15.64
CA ASP A 81 -29.75 0.22 -16.58
C ASP A 81 -30.10 -1.27 -16.61
N VAL A 82 -29.29 -2.14 -16.00
CA VAL A 82 -29.54 -3.59 -15.99
C VAL A 82 -30.07 -4.01 -14.63
N THR A 83 -31.29 -4.53 -14.57
CA THR A 83 -31.79 -5.20 -13.36
C THR A 83 -31.11 -6.57 -13.25
N GLY A 84 -30.37 -6.79 -12.17
CA GLY A 84 -29.66 -8.04 -11.90
C GLY A 84 -29.82 -8.47 -10.46
N THR A 85 -29.53 -9.74 -10.21
CA THR A 85 -29.58 -10.31 -8.86
C THR A 85 -28.24 -10.11 -8.17
N VAL A 86 -28.28 -9.44 -7.03
CA VAL A 86 -27.14 -9.16 -6.17
C VAL A 86 -27.28 -9.99 -4.90
N GLN A 87 -26.35 -10.90 -4.64
CA GLN A 87 -26.26 -11.62 -3.36
C GLN A 87 -25.35 -10.96 -2.32
N HIS A 88 -25.05 -9.65 -2.45
CA HIS A 88 -24.24 -8.91 -1.49
C HIS A 88 -25.01 -8.75 -0.18
N PRO A 89 -24.55 -9.37 0.92
CA PRO A 89 -25.23 -9.27 2.18
C PRO A 89 -24.99 -7.91 2.83
N LEU A 90 -23.87 -7.23 2.56
CA LEU A 90 -23.47 -5.99 3.24
C LEU A 90 -23.54 -4.78 2.30
N LEU A 91 -24.38 -3.81 2.65
CA LEU A 91 -24.72 -2.67 1.81
C LEU A 91 -24.53 -1.35 2.56
N THR A 92 -24.25 -0.26 1.83
CA THR A 92 -24.23 1.10 2.39
C THR A 92 -25.52 1.82 2.06
N VAL A 93 -26.17 2.42 3.06
CA VAL A 93 -27.37 3.22 2.87
C VAL A 93 -26.98 4.63 2.46
N GLU A 94 -27.48 5.10 1.32
CA GLU A 94 -27.22 6.47 0.82
C GLU A 94 -28.42 7.39 0.99
N ALA A 95 -29.63 6.84 0.97
CA ALA A 95 -30.86 7.61 1.19
C ALA A 95 -31.94 6.75 1.82
N VAL A 96 -32.91 7.41 2.46
CA VAL A 96 -34.09 6.78 3.03
C VAL A 96 -35.33 7.50 2.54
N GLN A 97 -36.33 6.73 2.10
CA GLN A 97 -37.62 7.25 1.70
C GLN A 97 -38.73 6.37 2.27
N GLY A 98 -39.33 6.84 3.37
CA GLY A 98 -40.35 6.07 4.10
C GLY A 98 -39.82 4.72 4.57
N ASN A 99 -40.45 3.63 4.11
CA ASN A 99 -40.08 2.25 4.46
C ASN A 99 -39.03 1.63 3.53
N TYR A 100 -38.36 2.43 2.70
CA TYR A 100 -37.35 1.96 1.76
C TYR A 100 -36.00 2.64 2.00
N LEU A 101 -34.93 1.87 1.80
CA LEU A 101 -33.54 2.31 1.86
C LEU A 101 -32.96 2.26 0.45
N TYR A 102 -32.40 3.37 -0.02
CA TYR A 102 -31.57 3.36 -1.21
C TYR A 102 -30.18 2.91 -0.79
N VAL A 103 -29.80 1.75 -1.26
CA VAL A 103 -28.57 1.07 -0.88
C VAL A 103 -27.65 0.94 -2.08
N ARG A 104 -26.35 1.01 -1.82
CA ARG A 104 -25.31 0.89 -2.82
C ARG A 104 -24.25 -0.12 -2.42
N THR A 105 -23.77 -0.82 -3.44
CA THR A 105 -22.51 -1.54 -3.52
C THR A 105 -21.66 -0.91 -4.64
N GLU A 106 -20.42 -1.31 -4.79
CA GLU A 106 -19.58 -0.81 -5.90
C GLU A 106 -20.16 -1.15 -7.27
N GLU A 107 -20.93 -2.23 -7.37
CA GLU A 107 -21.42 -2.79 -8.64
C GLU A 107 -22.91 -2.62 -8.85
N ALA A 108 -23.67 -2.25 -7.83
CA ALA A 108 -25.12 -2.16 -7.91
C ALA A 108 -25.70 -1.21 -6.88
N ALA A 109 -26.77 -0.53 -7.25
CA ALA A 109 -27.56 0.29 -6.35
C ALA A 109 -29.06 0.05 -6.55
N GLY A 110 -29.85 0.28 -5.52
CA GLY A 110 -31.28 0.00 -5.60
C GLY A 110 -32.01 0.30 -4.31
N TRP A 111 -33.33 0.26 -4.39
CA TRP A 111 -34.20 0.38 -3.23
C TRP A 111 -34.48 -0.98 -2.62
N ILE A 112 -34.31 -1.10 -1.31
CA ILE A 112 -34.71 -2.27 -0.52
C ILE A 112 -35.69 -1.86 0.57
N ALA A 113 -36.54 -2.78 1.00
CA ALA A 113 -37.41 -2.51 2.14
C ALA A 113 -36.59 -2.41 3.43
N LYS A 114 -36.89 -1.43 4.29
CA LYS A 114 -36.20 -1.22 5.57
C LYS A 114 -36.27 -2.45 6.49
N ARG A 115 -37.36 -3.22 6.42
CA ARG A 115 -37.53 -4.51 7.13
C ARG A 115 -36.59 -5.62 6.66
N ASP A 116 -36.03 -5.49 5.45
CA ASP A 116 -35.15 -6.49 4.87
C ASP A 116 -33.66 -6.18 5.17
N ALA A 117 -33.39 -5.15 5.99
CA ALA A 117 -32.06 -4.67 6.31
C ALA A 117 -31.86 -4.59 7.83
N VAL A 118 -30.75 -5.14 8.29
CA VAL A 118 -30.33 -5.13 9.70
C VAL A 118 -29.09 -4.24 9.82
N PRO A 119 -29.09 -3.20 10.66
CA PRO A 119 -27.90 -2.39 10.92
C PRO A 119 -26.69 -3.26 11.32
N LEU A 120 -25.50 -2.97 10.78
CA LEU A 120 -24.31 -3.81 10.97
C LEU A 120 -23.91 -3.97 12.45
N ASP A 121 -24.11 -2.93 13.25
CA ASP A 121 -23.90 -2.92 14.70
C ASP A 121 -24.78 -3.98 15.41
N ALA A 122 -26.05 -4.08 15.00
CA ALA A 122 -27.03 -5.02 15.52
C ALA A 122 -27.01 -6.41 14.85
N ALA A 123 -26.38 -6.55 13.68
CA ALA A 123 -26.49 -7.75 12.84
C ALA A 123 -26.08 -9.03 13.55
N VAL A 124 -24.97 -8.99 14.31
CA VAL A 124 -24.50 -10.15 15.07
C VAL A 124 -25.55 -10.66 16.04
N ALA A 125 -26.12 -9.77 16.86
CA ALA A 125 -27.12 -10.16 17.85
C ALA A 125 -28.41 -10.68 17.19
N TYR A 126 -28.83 -10.01 16.10
CA TYR A 126 -30.00 -10.40 15.33
C TYR A 126 -29.87 -11.82 14.74
N PHE A 127 -28.73 -12.13 14.10
CA PHE A 127 -28.53 -13.46 13.51
C PHE A 127 -28.20 -14.53 14.56
N SER A 128 -27.66 -14.17 15.73
CA SER A 128 -27.57 -15.11 16.85
C SER A 128 -28.94 -15.55 17.34
N ASP A 129 -29.88 -14.62 17.54
CA ASP A 129 -31.26 -14.97 17.94
C ASP A 129 -31.95 -15.87 16.89
N LYS A 130 -31.65 -15.68 15.60
CA LYS A 130 -32.13 -16.60 14.55
C LYS A 130 -31.54 -18.00 14.68
N ILE A 131 -30.23 -18.10 14.87
CA ILE A 131 -29.52 -19.38 15.02
C ILE A 131 -29.98 -20.11 16.29
N ASP A 132 -30.24 -19.39 17.39
CA ASP A 132 -30.76 -19.98 18.62
C ASP A 132 -32.17 -20.58 18.43
N LYS A 133 -32.96 -20.01 17.51
CA LYS A 133 -34.29 -20.52 17.14
C LYS A 133 -34.24 -21.65 16.13
N ASP A 134 -33.28 -21.62 15.21
CA ASP A 134 -33.04 -22.65 14.20
C ASP A 134 -31.54 -22.83 13.94
N VAL A 135 -30.96 -23.83 14.59
CA VAL A 135 -29.53 -24.17 14.46
C VAL A 135 -29.16 -24.71 13.08
N LYS A 136 -30.14 -24.95 12.20
CA LYS A 136 -29.92 -25.37 10.80
C LYS A 136 -30.10 -24.22 9.81
N ASP A 137 -30.34 -22.99 10.27
CA ASP A 137 -30.43 -21.80 9.42
C ASP A 137 -29.04 -21.39 8.89
N ARG A 138 -28.61 -22.05 7.80
CA ARG A 138 -27.36 -21.76 7.09
C ARG A 138 -27.21 -20.28 6.74
N ASP A 139 -28.28 -19.64 6.29
CA ASP A 139 -28.24 -18.24 5.86
C ASP A 139 -28.01 -17.29 7.04
N ALA A 140 -28.53 -17.61 8.23
CA ALA A 140 -28.22 -16.86 9.45
C ALA A 140 -26.74 -16.98 9.83
N TYR A 141 -26.13 -18.16 9.72
CA TYR A 141 -24.69 -18.33 9.90
C TYR A 141 -23.88 -17.50 8.90
N LEU A 142 -24.19 -17.56 7.61
CA LEU A 142 -23.51 -16.77 6.58
C LEU A 142 -23.59 -15.27 6.87
N ARG A 143 -24.76 -14.75 7.24
CA ARG A 143 -24.96 -13.32 7.52
C ARG A 143 -24.30 -12.89 8.82
N ARG A 144 -24.29 -13.75 9.85
CA ARG A 144 -23.57 -13.47 11.09
C ARG A 144 -22.06 -13.44 10.85
N ALA A 145 -21.55 -14.37 10.04
CA ALA A 145 -20.15 -14.42 9.63
C ALA A 145 -19.72 -13.13 8.92
N VAL A 146 -20.54 -12.62 7.99
CA VAL A 146 -20.34 -11.32 7.32
C VAL A 146 -20.30 -10.18 8.34
N GLY A 147 -21.19 -10.22 9.34
CA GLY A 147 -21.20 -9.24 10.45
C GLY A 147 -19.92 -9.26 11.27
N TRP A 148 -19.42 -10.45 11.63
CA TRP A 148 -18.14 -10.61 12.32
C TRP A 148 -16.96 -10.14 11.47
N TYR A 149 -16.92 -10.55 10.21
CA TYR A 149 -15.87 -10.15 9.27
C TYR A 149 -15.80 -8.63 9.13
N ALA A 150 -16.95 -7.97 8.97
CA ALA A 150 -17.03 -6.52 8.87
C ALA A 150 -16.65 -5.77 10.15
N LYS A 151 -16.69 -6.44 11.31
CA LYS A 151 -16.18 -5.94 12.60
C LYS A 151 -14.69 -6.26 12.83
N GLY A 152 -14.05 -7.00 11.93
CA GLY A 152 -12.65 -7.45 12.06
C GLY A 152 -12.46 -8.70 12.92
N GLU A 153 -13.55 -9.33 13.36
CA GLU A 153 -13.54 -10.54 14.19
C GLU A 153 -13.43 -11.79 13.31
N TYR A 154 -12.30 -11.92 12.60
CA TYR A 154 -12.13 -12.93 11.55
C TYR A 154 -12.25 -14.36 12.06
N GLY A 155 -11.74 -14.66 13.26
CA GLY A 155 -11.88 -16.00 13.86
C GLY A 155 -13.35 -16.39 14.11
N SER A 156 -14.22 -15.43 14.46
CA SER A 156 -15.65 -15.67 14.62
C SER A 156 -16.35 -15.84 13.27
N ALA A 157 -15.95 -15.05 12.26
CA ALA A 157 -16.44 -15.22 10.90
C ALA A 157 -16.09 -16.60 10.33
N ILE A 158 -14.84 -17.06 10.50
CA ILE A 158 -14.38 -18.37 10.02
C ILE A 158 -15.20 -19.51 10.64
N ARG A 159 -15.53 -19.44 11.94
CA ARG A 159 -16.38 -20.43 12.62
C ARG A 159 -17.77 -20.49 12.01
N ASP A 160 -18.43 -19.34 11.86
CA ASP A 160 -19.78 -19.30 11.30
C ASP A 160 -19.81 -19.74 9.83
N PHE A 161 -18.83 -19.35 9.01
CA PHE A 161 -18.72 -19.86 7.64
C PHE A 161 -18.47 -21.37 7.60
N THR A 162 -17.72 -21.91 8.56
CA THR A 162 -17.49 -23.36 8.66
C THR A 162 -18.78 -24.11 8.97
N GLU A 163 -19.61 -23.60 9.88
CA GLU A 163 -20.92 -24.21 10.13
C GLU A 163 -21.87 -24.09 8.93
N ALA A 164 -21.85 -22.95 8.22
CA ALA A 164 -22.61 -22.81 6.98
C ALA A 164 -22.19 -23.85 5.92
N ILE A 165 -20.88 -24.10 5.77
CA ILE A 165 -20.34 -25.14 4.88
C ILE A 165 -20.70 -26.55 5.37
N HIS A 166 -20.74 -26.81 6.68
CA HIS A 166 -21.21 -28.09 7.20
C HIS A 166 -22.68 -28.35 6.86
N LEU A 167 -23.52 -27.31 6.88
CA LEU A 167 -24.93 -27.39 6.52
C LEU A 167 -25.14 -27.54 5.00
N ASP A 168 -24.25 -26.97 4.19
CA ASP A 168 -24.25 -27.11 2.72
C ASP A 168 -22.82 -27.12 2.16
N ALA A 169 -22.28 -28.32 1.97
CA ALA A 169 -20.92 -28.51 1.46
C ALA A 169 -20.78 -28.19 -0.04
N GLY A 170 -21.88 -27.90 -0.75
CA GLY A 170 -21.88 -27.52 -2.15
C GLY A 170 -21.78 -26.01 -2.38
N ASP A 171 -21.82 -25.19 -1.31
CA ASP A 171 -21.84 -23.74 -1.42
C ASP A 171 -20.44 -23.16 -1.69
N ALA A 172 -20.09 -23.04 -2.97
CA ALA A 172 -18.84 -22.43 -3.42
C ALA A 172 -18.62 -21.01 -2.88
N ALA A 173 -19.69 -20.23 -2.72
CA ALA A 173 -19.60 -18.87 -2.21
C ALA A 173 -19.24 -18.84 -0.72
N ALA A 174 -19.73 -19.80 0.07
CA ALA A 174 -19.35 -19.96 1.47
C ALA A 174 -17.87 -20.32 1.63
N TYR A 175 -17.32 -21.19 0.77
CA TYR A 175 -15.87 -21.47 0.73
C TYR A 175 -15.08 -20.20 0.38
N ASN A 176 -15.48 -19.46 -0.66
CA ASN A 176 -14.82 -18.21 -1.02
C ASN A 176 -14.87 -17.17 0.11
N ASP A 177 -16.02 -16.98 0.76
CA ASP A 177 -16.17 -16.02 1.86
C ASP A 177 -15.40 -16.48 3.13
N ARG A 178 -15.26 -17.80 3.37
CA ARG A 178 -14.36 -18.32 4.43
C ARG A 178 -12.89 -18.12 4.07
N GLY A 179 -12.51 -18.36 2.82
CA GLY A 179 -11.18 -18.11 2.30
C GLY A 179 -10.80 -16.64 2.48
N ALA A 180 -11.74 -15.73 2.23
CA ALA A 180 -11.59 -14.31 2.50
C ALA A 180 -11.30 -14.01 3.98
N ALA A 181 -12.09 -14.58 4.89
CA ALA A 181 -11.90 -14.44 6.33
C ALA A 181 -10.53 -14.99 6.79
N ARG A 182 -10.12 -16.16 6.29
CA ARG A 182 -8.82 -16.77 6.56
C ARG A 182 -7.66 -15.91 6.05
N ASN A 183 -7.78 -15.38 4.84
CA ASN A 183 -6.79 -14.50 4.25
C ASN A 183 -6.62 -13.22 5.09
N ALA A 184 -7.73 -12.61 5.52
CA ALA A 184 -7.71 -11.47 6.43
C ALA A 184 -7.14 -11.81 7.83
N ASN A 185 -7.26 -13.07 8.26
CA ASN A 185 -6.65 -13.60 9.48
C ASN A 185 -5.19 -14.09 9.29
N HIS A 186 -4.58 -13.84 8.12
CA HIS A 186 -3.23 -14.30 7.75
C HIS A 186 -3.05 -15.82 7.66
N GLU A 187 -4.14 -16.59 7.57
CA GLU A 187 -4.15 -18.04 7.35
C GLU A 187 -4.09 -18.36 5.84
N PHE A 188 -3.01 -17.91 5.18
CA PHE A 188 -2.92 -17.90 3.71
C PHE A 188 -3.10 -19.27 3.05
N GLU A 189 -2.51 -20.33 3.61
CA GLU A 189 -2.60 -21.68 3.03
C GLU A 189 -4.03 -22.24 3.11
N LEU A 190 -4.72 -21.98 4.22
CA LEU A 190 -6.10 -22.42 4.41
C LEU A 190 -7.05 -21.59 3.54
N ALA A 191 -6.76 -20.31 3.33
CA ALA A 191 -7.49 -19.48 2.38
C ALA A 191 -7.34 -20.01 0.94
N VAL A 192 -6.11 -20.35 0.52
CA VAL A 192 -5.83 -20.95 -0.79
C VAL A 192 -6.60 -22.26 -0.99
N ALA A 193 -6.67 -23.11 0.04
CA ALA A 193 -7.44 -24.36 -0.01
C ALA A 193 -8.93 -24.09 -0.23
N ASP A 194 -9.50 -23.12 0.50
CA ASP A 194 -10.91 -22.73 0.36
C ASP A 194 -11.23 -22.18 -1.03
N TYR A 195 -10.40 -21.28 -1.56
CA TYR A 195 -10.61 -20.77 -2.92
C TYR A 195 -10.48 -21.87 -3.98
N SER A 196 -9.58 -22.82 -3.78
CA SER A 196 -9.43 -23.97 -4.69
C SER A 196 -10.68 -24.84 -4.70
N GLU A 197 -11.32 -25.02 -3.55
CA GLU A 197 -12.59 -25.75 -3.44
C GLU A 197 -13.74 -24.96 -4.07
N ALA A 198 -13.79 -23.64 -3.89
CA ALA A 198 -14.76 -22.78 -4.57
C ALA A 198 -14.64 -22.87 -6.11
N ILE A 199 -13.42 -22.85 -6.66
CA ILE A 199 -13.16 -23.05 -8.10
C ILE A 199 -13.67 -24.41 -8.58
N ARG A 200 -13.47 -25.46 -7.77
CA ARG A 200 -13.91 -26.83 -8.10
C ARG A 200 -15.44 -26.96 -8.10
N LEU A 201 -16.12 -26.32 -7.14
CA LEU A 201 -17.56 -26.40 -6.94
C LEU A 201 -18.34 -25.56 -7.94
N ASP A 202 -17.86 -24.38 -8.30
CA ASP A 202 -18.51 -23.50 -9.27
C ASP A 202 -17.51 -22.92 -10.31
N PRO A 203 -17.24 -23.66 -11.39
CA PRO A 203 -16.39 -23.18 -12.49
C PRO A 203 -16.92 -21.95 -13.21
N ALA A 204 -18.23 -21.64 -13.10
CA ALA A 204 -18.81 -20.48 -13.80
C ALA A 204 -18.41 -19.15 -13.14
N GLN A 205 -18.12 -19.16 -11.83
CA GLN A 205 -17.61 -18.01 -11.06
C GLN A 205 -16.08 -18.07 -10.85
N ALA A 206 -15.39 -19.01 -11.50
CA ALA A 206 -13.97 -19.25 -11.25
C ALA A 206 -13.07 -18.03 -11.46
N ALA A 207 -13.45 -17.06 -12.31
CA ALA A 207 -12.68 -15.82 -12.48
C ALA A 207 -12.47 -15.06 -11.15
N GLU A 208 -13.53 -14.90 -10.36
CA GLU A 208 -13.47 -14.24 -9.04
C GLU A 208 -12.65 -15.06 -8.04
N TYR A 209 -12.83 -16.38 -8.03
CA TYR A 209 -12.13 -17.26 -7.09
C TYR A 209 -10.64 -17.37 -7.40
N HIS A 210 -10.26 -17.43 -8.68
CA HIS A 210 -8.86 -17.31 -9.11
C HIS A 210 -8.26 -15.98 -8.69
N TYR A 211 -8.98 -14.86 -8.89
CA TYR A 211 -8.52 -13.57 -8.43
C TYR A 211 -8.28 -13.55 -6.91
N ASN A 212 -9.23 -14.02 -6.10
CA ASN A 212 -9.08 -14.04 -4.63
C ASN A 212 -7.94 -14.97 -4.17
N ARG A 213 -7.75 -16.11 -4.83
CA ARG A 213 -6.60 -17.00 -4.58
C ARG A 213 -5.27 -16.37 -4.97
N GLY A 214 -5.23 -15.66 -6.09
CA GLY A 214 -4.08 -14.85 -6.51
C GLY A 214 -3.73 -13.76 -5.50
N VAL A 215 -4.73 -13.09 -4.91
CA VAL A 215 -4.51 -12.13 -3.81
C VAL A 215 -3.90 -12.81 -2.58
N ALA A 216 -4.36 -14.01 -2.22
CA ALA A 216 -3.79 -14.76 -1.10
C ALA A 216 -2.33 -15.17 -1.35
N TYR A 217 -2.01 -15.66 -2.56
CA TYR A 217 -0.61 -15.92 -2.93
C TYR A 217 0.25 -14.66 -2.92
N PHE A 218 -0.28 -13.54 -3.42
CA PHE A 218 0.41 -12.25 -3.40
C PHE A 218 0.73 -11.81 -1.96
N GLN A 219 -0.23 -11.90 -1.05
CA GLN A 219 -0.03 -11.51 0.36
C GLN A 219 0.92 -12.45 1.10
N LYS A 220 0.96 -13.72 0.74
CA LYS A 220 1.94 -14.70 1.23
C LYS A 220 3.36 -14.45 0.70
N GLY A 221 3.51 -13.70 -0.38
CA GLY A 221 4.80 -13.43 -1.04
C GLY A 221 5.11 -14.36 -2.22
N ASP A 222 4.20 -15.26 -2.60
CA ASP A 222 4.36 -16.15 -3.75
C ASP A 222 3.88 -15.44 -5.02
N MET A 223 4.78 -14.63 -5.60
CA MET A 223 4.46 -13.79 -6.75
C MET A 223 4.21 -14.61 -8.02
N ASP A 224 4.83 -15.79 -8.16
CA ASP A 224 4.67 -16.65 -9.34
C ASP A 224 3.24 -17.19 -9.40
N ARG A 225 2.77 -17.83 -8.31
CA ARG A 225 1.40 -18.35 -8.29
C ARG A 225 0.34 -17.25 -8.31
N ALA A 226 0.63 -16.08 -7.72
CA ALA A 226 -0.24 -14.93 -7.82
C ALA A 226 -0.44 -14.50 -9.28
N VAL A 227 0.65 -14.41 -10.05
CA VAL A 227 0.60 -14.10 -11.49
C VAL A 227 -0.21 -15.13 -12.27
N ASP A 228 -0.01 -16.42 -11.99
CA ASP A 228 -0.73 -17.50 -12.68
C ASP A 228 -2.24 -17.41 -12.43
N ASP A 229 -2.65 -17.22 -11.18
CA ASP A 229 -4.06 -17.10 -10.80
C ASP A 229 -4.71 -15.84 -11.36
N PHE A 230 -4.03 -14.69 -11.32
CA PHE A 230 -4.55 -13.49 -11.97
C PHE A 230 -4.66 -13.67 -13.49
N SER A 231 -3.76 -14.42 -14.10
CA SER A 231 -3.80 -14.72 -15.53
C SER A 231 -4.99 -15.60 -15.90
N GLU A 232 -5.32 -16.61 -15.07
CA GLU A 232 -6.53 -17.41 -15.30
C GLU A 232 -7.80 -16.59 -15.05
N ALA A 233 -7.82 -15.71 -14.05
CA ALA A 233 -8.93 -14.77 -13.84
C ALA A 233 -9.16 -13.86 -15.07
N ILE A 234 -8.08 -13.31 -15.65
CA ILE A 234 -8.15 -12.49 -16.88
C ILE A 234 -8.59 -13.31 -18.09
N LYS A 235 -8.16 -14.57 -18.19
CA LYS A 235 -8.55 -15.46 -19.29
C LYS A 235 -10.04 -15.80 -19.24
N LEU A 236 -10.57 -16.02 -18.03
CA LEU A 236 -11.99 -16.31 -17.81
C LEU A 236 -12.87 -15.05 -17.94
N ASP A 237 -12.41 -13.90 -17.44
CA ASP A 237 -13.02 -12.60 -17.67
C ASP A 237 -11.99 -11.55 -18.13
N PRO A 238 -11.87 -11.33 -19.46
CA PRO A 238 -10.94 -10.36 -20.02
C PRO A 238 -11.22 -8.90 -19.64
N LYS A 239 -12.35 -8.60 -18.99
CA LYS A 239 -12.71 -7.25 -18.52
C LYS A 239 -12.49 -7.06 -17.03
N TYR A 240 -11.88 -8.04 -16.36
CA TYR A 240 -11.65 -7.97 -14.93
C TYR A 240 -10.48 -7.03 -14.59
N VAL A 241 -10.78 -5.73 -14.51
CA VAL A 241 -9.80 -4.64 -14.31
C VAL A 241 -8.87 -4.90 -13.12
N TRP A 242 -9.42 -5.35 -12.00
CA TRP A 242 -8.67 -5.65 -10.78
C TRP A 242 -7.61 -6.74 -10.96
N ALA A 243 -7.90 -7.75 -11.78
CA ALA A 243 -6.95 -8.82 -12.05
C ALA A 243 -5.74 -8.30 -12.84
N TYR A 244 -5.95 -7.39 -13.81
CA TYR A 244 -4.83 -6.69 -14.48
C TYR A 244 -4.04 -5.85 -13.50
N ASN A 245 -4.70 -5.03 -12.67
CA ASN A 245 -4.02 -4.14 -11.73
C ASN A 245 -3.17 -4.94 -10.72
N ASN A 246 -3.70 -6.02 -10.15
CA ASN A 246 -2.95 -6.85 -9.20
C ASN A 246 -1.88 -7.72 -9.87
N ARG A 247 -2.09 -8.22 -11.08
CA ARG A 247 -1.04 -8.91 -11.85
C ARG A 247 0.10 -7.97 -12.20
N GLY A 248 -0.21 -6.75 -12.62
CA GLY A 248 0.77 -5.69 -12.85
C GLY A 248 1.58 -5.38 -11.59
N HIS A 249 0.93 -5.35 -10.42
CA HIS A 249 1.63 -5.15 -9.16
C HIS A 249 2.52 -6.34 -8.78
N ALA A 250 2.11 -7.57 -9.06
CA ALA A 250 2.94 -8.76 -8.90
C ALA A 250 4.16 -8.73 -9.82
N TRP A 251 4.00 -8.32 -11.08
CA TRP A 251 5.13 -8.11 -12.00
C TRP A 251 6.09 -7.04 -11.52
N TYR A 252 5.57 -5.92 -11.00
CA TYR A 252 6.40 -4.89 -10.39
C TYR A 252 7.24 -5.42 -9.22
N LYS A 253 6.66 -6.26 -8.35
CA LYS A 253 7.37 -6.91 -7.24
C LYS A 253 8.46 -7.88 -7.71
N LYS A 254 8.33 -8.43 -8.92
CA LYS A 254 9.33 -9.26 -9.59
C LYS A 254 10.34 -8.44 -10.41
N ASN A 255 10.27 -7.11 -10.39
CA ASN A 255 11.05 -6.19 -11.23
C ASN A 255 10.84 -6.38 -12.75
N GLU A 256 9.73 -7.00 -13.15
CA GLU A 256 9.35 -7.21 -14.55
C GLU A 256 8.54 -6.00 -15.05
N TYR A 257 9.21 -4.86 -15.15
CA TYR A 257 8.55 -3.56 -15.33
C TYR A 257 7.73 -3.45 -16.63
N ASP A 258 8.21 -3.99 -17.75
CA ASP A 258 7.48 -3.93 -19.02
C ASP A 258 6.14 -4.68 -18.96
N LYS A 259 6.11 -5.84 -18.28
CA LYS A 259 4.87 -6.62 -18.05
C LYS A 259 3.92 -5.87 -17.13
N ALA A 260 4.45 -5.25 -16.07
CA ALA A 260 3.66 -4.42 -15.17
C ALA A 260 2.99 -3.24 -15.90
N LEU A 261 3.74 -2.52 -16.74
CA LEU A 261 3.22 -1.42 -17.55
C LEU A 261 2.13 -1.88 -18.52
N ALA A 262 2.31 -3.03 -19.18
CA ALA A 262 1.31 -3.59 -20.08
C ALA A 262 -0.02 -3.86 -19.37
N ASP A 263 0.02 -4.45 -18.17
CA ASP A 263 -1.16 -4.72 -17.37
C ASP A 263 -1.84 -3.45 -16.85
N PHE A 264 -1.08 -2.45 -16.36
CA PHE A 264 -1.68 -1.17 -15.95
C PHE A 264 -2.27 -0.40 -17.12
N ASN A 265 -1.66 -0.49 -18.31
CA ASN A 265 -2.23 0.09 -19.53
C ASN A 265 -3.56 -0.60 -19.90
N ALA A 266 -3.63 -1.93 -19.83
CA ALA A 266 -4.85 -2.68 -20.08
C ALA A 266 -5.96 -2.32 -19.07
N ALA A 267 -5.62 -2.20 -17.78
CA ALA A 267 -6.55 -1.74 -16.76
C ALA A 267 -7.11 -0.33 -17.09
N LEU A 268 -6.26 0.61 -17.50
CA LEU A 268 -6.67 1.97 -17.87
C LEU A 268 -7.44 2.06 -19.20
N GLN A 269 -7.26 1.10 -20.11
CA GLN A 269 -8.09 0.97 -21.31
C GLN A 269 -9.51 0.49 -20.97
N LEU A 270 -9.64 -0.37 -19.95
CA LEU A 270 -10.93 -0.88 -19.48
C LEU A 270 -11.64 0.13 -18.56
N ASP A 271 -10.89 0.82 -17.70
CA ASP A 271 -11.38 1.92 -16.85
C ASP A 271 -10.37 3.07 -16.81
N ALA A 272 -10.64 4.11 -17.61
CA ALA A 272 -9.81 5.31 -17.70
C ALA A 272 -9.78 6.15 -16.41
N ASN A 273 -10.61 5.83 -15.41
CA ASN A 273 -10.67 6.50 -14.12
C ASN A 273 -10.13 5.65 -12.97
N ASP A 274 -9.45 4.54 -13.24
CA ASP A 274 -8.81 3.75 -12.19
C ASP A 274 -7.61 4.51 -11.58
N VAL A 275 -7.85 5.09 -10.41
CA VAL A 275 -6.85 5.83 -9.60
C VAL A 275 -5.62 4.96 -9.30
N TRP A 276 -5.84 3.69 -8.98
CA TRP A 276 -4.77 2.80 -8.55
C TRP A 276 -3.93 2.32 -9.73
N ALA A 277 -4.53 2.14 -10.91
CA ALA A 277 -3.77 1.83 -12.11
C ALA A 277 -2.81 2.96 -12.48
N TYR A 278 -3.25 4.23 -12.43
CA TYR A 278 -2.34 5.38 -12.57
C TYR A 278 -1.25 5.40 -11.48
N ALA A 279 -1.64 5.30 -10.22
CA ALA A 279 -0.70 5.36 -9.10
C ALA A 279 0.35 4.23 -9.16
N ASN A 280 -0.05 3.02 -9.53
CA ASN A 280 0.86 1.88 -9.66
C ASN A 280 1.74 2.00 -10.89
N ARG A 281 1.21 2.44 -12.03
CA ARG A 281 2.02 2.71 -13.23
C ARG A 281 3.05 3.81 -12.99
N GLY A 282 2.67 4.88 -12.28
CA GLY A 282 3.58 5.93 -11.81
C GLY A 282 4.72 5.38 -10.95
N ARG A 283 4.46 4.42 -10.05
CA ARG A 283 5.50 3.73 -9.27
C ARG A 283 6.46 2.92 -10.13
N VAL A 284 5.97 2.26 -11.19
CA VAL A 284 6.83 1.55 -12.15
C VAL A 284 7.72 2.55 -12.89
N TRP A 285 7.17 3.66 -13.37
CA TRP A 285 7.94 4.72 -14.01
C TRP A 285 9.02 5.29 -13.10
N THR A 286 8.71 5.53 -11.82
CA THR A 286 9.71 5.96 -10.82
C THR A 286 10.84 4.94 -10.68
N ALA A 287 10.53 3.64 -10.61
CA ALA A 287 11.54 2.59 -10.51
C ALA A 287 12.45 2.51 -11.75
N MET A 288 11.88 2.79 -12.93
CA MET A 288 12.63 2.90 -14.20
C MET A 288 13.34 4.25 -14.38
N LYS A 289 13.31 5.14 -13.37
CA LYS A 289 13.86 6.52 -13.42
C LYS A 289 13.22 7.40 -14.53
N ARG A 290 12.03 7.03 -15.00
CA ARG A 290 11.22 7.77 -15.99
C ARG A 290 10.30 8.76 -15.28
N TYR A 291 10.90 9.80 -14.71
CA TYR A 291 10.22 10.68 -13.75
C TYR A 291 9.13 11.56 -14.37
N THR A 292 9.24 11.92 -15.65
CA THR A 292 8.23 12.73 -16.36
C THR A 292 6.90 11.97 -16.48
N GLU A 293 6.97 10.70 -16.86
CA GLU A 293 5.83 9.81 -16.98
C GLU A 293 5.23 9.49 -15.61
N ALA A 294 6.09 9.27 -14.60
CA ALA A 294 5.67 9.08 -13.22
C ALA A 294 4.87 10.28 -12.70
N GLN A 295 5.36 11.50 -12.93
CA GLN A 295 4.68 12.72 -12.52
C GLN A 295 3.30 12.86 -13.17
N ALA A 296 3.20 12.64 -14.49
CA ALA A 296 1.93 12.72 -15.22
C ALA A 296 0.88 11.74 -14.67
N ASP A 297 1.30 10.51 -14.35
CA ASP A 297 0.41 9.49 -13.78
C ASP A 297 -0.04 9.85 -12.36
N PHE A 298 0.86 10.33 -11.49
CA PHE A 298 0.46 10.77 -10.16
C PHE A 298 -0.47 11.99 -10.21
N GLU A 299 -0.24 12.95 -11.10
CA GLU A 299 -1.15 14.08 -11.30
C GLU A 299 -2.55 13.63 -11.72
N GLN A 300 -2.65 12.66 -12.62
CA GLN A 300 -3.94 12.09 -13.02
C GLN A 300 -4.62 11.35 -11.86
N ALA A 301 -3.88 10.58 -11.06
CA ALA A 301 -4.42 9.92 -9.87
C ALA A 301 -4.96 10.96 -8.86
N PHE A 302 -4.23 12.05 -8.62
CA PHE A 302 -4.67 13.13 -7.73
C PHE A 302 -5.89 13.89 -8.25
N ARG A 303 -6.03 14.08 -9.57
CA ARG A 303 -7.24 14.67 -10.16
C ARG A 303 -8.48 13.82 -9.84
N LEU A 304 -8.33 12.50 -9.77
CA LEU A 304 -9.41 11.56 -9.51
C LEU A 304 -9.70 11.38 -8.01
N ASP A 305 -8.68 11.38 -7.16
CA ASP A 305 -8.83 11.28 -5.70
C ASP A 305 -7.86 12.21 -4.94
N PRO A 306 -8.22 13.49 -4.72
CA PRO A 306 -7.32 14.47 -4.12
C PRO A 306 -7.08 14.30 -2.62
N LYS A 307 -7.82 13.41 -1.93
CA LYS A 307 -7.76 13.23 -0.47
C LYS A 307 -7.15 11.90 -0.04
N SER A 308 -6.46 11.21 -0.94
CA SER A 308 -5.83 9.93 -0.64
C SER A 308 -4.43 10.09 -0.07
N GLY A 309 -4.26 9.77 1.22
CA GLY A 309 -2.94 9.75 1.87
C GLY A 309 -1.93 8.82 1.19
N LEU A 310 -2.40 7.79 0.47
CA LEU A 310 -1.54 6.86 -0.27
C LEU A 310 -0.97 7.45 -1.55
N LEU A 311 -1.74 8.32 -2.22
CA LEU A 311 -1.22 9.06 -3.37
C LEU A 311 -0.16 10.07 -2.93
N TYR A 312 -0.37 10.75 -1.80
CA TYR A 312 0.64 11.60 -1.18
C TYR A 312 1.92 10.81 -0.87
N ARG A 313 1.82 9.66 -0.21
CA ARG A 313 2.98 8.79 0.02
C ARG A 313 3.72 8.43 -1.27
N ASN A 314 3.00 8.01 -2.31
CA ASN A 314 3.61 7.57 -3.55
C ASN A 314 4.29 8.74 -4.31
N ARG A 315 3.69 9.93 -4.30
CA ARG A 315 4.32 11.14 -4.87
C ARG A 315 5.50 11.63 -4.03
N GLY A 316 5.41 11.55 -2.70
CA GLY A 316 6.52 11.82 -1.79
C GLY A 316 7.74 10.96 -2.13
N GLN A 317 7.53 9.68 -2.44
CA GLN A 317 8.61 8.80 -2.90
C GLN A 317 9.22 9.23 -4.25
N LEU A 318 8.39 9.66 -5.21
CA LEU A 318 8.89 10.22 -6.47
C LEU A 318 9.70 11.50 -6.21
N ARG A 319 9.23 12.38 -5.32
CA ARG A 319 9.93 13.62 -4.96
C ARG A 319 11.26 13.37 -4.26
N LEU A 320 11.35 12.34 -3.41
CA LEU A 320 12.64 11.87 -2.88
C LEU A 320 13.60 11.48 -4.02
N ALA A 321 13.13 10.73 -5.01
CA ALA A 321 13.94 10.33 -6.17
C ALA A 321 14.38 11.53 -7.04
N LEU A 322 13.55 12.58 -7.10
CA LEU A 322 13.86 13.85 -7.75
C LEU A 322 14.70 14.80 -6.89
N GLN A 323 15.04 14.41 -5.65
CA GLN A 323 15.71 15.26 -4.65
C GLN A 323 14.94 16.54 -4.29
N ASP A 324 13.62 16.59 -4.56
CA ASP A 324 12.70 17.60 -4.06
C ASP A 324 12.33 17.26 -2.61
N TYR A 325 13.28 17.45 -1.70
CA TYR A 325 13.11 17.07 -0.30
C TYR A 325 12.03 17.90 0.42
N ASN A 326 11.84 19.17 0.06
CA ASN A 326 10.77 20.00 0.62
C ASN A 326 9.40 19.47 0.21
N GLY A 327 9.19 19.18 -1.08
CA GLY A 327 7.94 18.62 -1.56
C GLY A 327 7.71 17.20 -1.05
N ALA A 328 8.75 16.39 -0.90
CA ALA A 328 8.64 15.06 -0.31
C ALA A 328 8.20 15.12 1.16
N PHE A 329 8.80 16.00 1.96
CA PHE A 329 8.42 16.21 3.35
C PHE A 329 6.94 16.60 3.47
N ALA A 330 6.50 17.59 2.69
CA ALA A 330 5.10 18.04 2.69
C ALA A 330 4.11 16.91 2.31
N ASP A 331 4.49 16.07 1.34
CA ASP A 331 3.67 14.94 0.95
C ASP A 331 3.57 13.86 2.03
N PHE A 332 4.68 13.51 2.68
CA PHE A 332 4.64 12.54 3.78
C PHE A 332 3.91 13.08 5.00
N ASP A 333 4.01 14.38 5.28
CA ASP A 333 3.27 15.04 6.36
C ASP A 333 1.76 15.00 6.12
N GLU A 334 1.32 15.34 4.91
CA GLU A 334 -0.09 15.25 4.52
C GLU A 334 -0.57 13.79 4.50
N ALA A 335 0.27 12.84 4.09
CA ALA A 335 -0.05 11.42 4.18
C ALA A 335 -0.25 10.96 5.63
N LEU A 336 0.57 11.42 6.58
CA LEU A 336 0.43 11.15 8.01
C LEU A 336 -0.84 11.79 8.60
N ARG A 337 -1.23 12.97 8.13
CA ARG A 337 -2.48 13.64 8.54
C ARG A 337 -3.71 12.89 8.03
N LEU A 338 -3.63 12.40 6.80
CA LEU A 338 -4.75 11.75 6.12
C LEU A 338 -4.88 10.27 6.44
N SER A 339 -3.85 9.59 6.93
CA SER A 339 -3.85 8.13 7.11
C SER A 339 -3.28 7.69 8.46
N SER A 340 -3.55 6.44 8.86
CA SER A 340 -2.97 5.90 10.09
C SER A 340 -1.44 5.94 10.04
N PRO A 341 -0.76 6.38 11.11
CA PRO A 341 0.69 6.40 11.17
C PRO A 341 1.28 5.01 10.86
N SER A 342 2.33 4.98 10.06
CA SER A 342 3.04 3.75 9.72
C SER A 342 4.54 4.01 9.61
N ALA A 343 5.36 2.98 9.87
CA ALA A 343 6.81 3.11 9.84
C ALA A 343 7.30 3.69 8.51
N ARG A 344 6.75 3.22 7.39
CA ARG A 344 7.08 3.71 6.03
C ARG A 344 6.85 5.21 5.83
N LEU A 345 5.84 5.81 6.47
CA LEU A 345 5.56 7.25 6.32
C LEU A 345 6.57 8.09 7.09
N TYR A 346 6.87 7.69 8.33
CA TYR A 346 7.90 8.34 9.12
C TYR A 346 9.28 8.16 8.50
N ASP A 347 9.61 6.96 8.04
CA ASP A 347 10.85 6.66 7.34
C ASP A 347 11.03 7.56 6.11
N GLY A 348 10.02 7.63 5.23
CA GLY A 348 10.04 8.53 4.07
C GLY A 348 10.19 10.01 4.43
N ARG A 349 9.51 10.48 5.48
CA ARG A 349 9.66 11.87 5.97
C ARG A 349 11.03 12.11 6.58
N GLY A 350 11.59 11.14 7.29
CA GLY A 350 12.93 11.18 7.87
C GLY A 350 14.03 11.24 6.80
N LEU A 351 13.86 10.49 5.70
CA LEU A 351 14.73 10.59 4.52
C LEU A 351 14.67 11.99 3.89
N ALA A 352 13.47 12.57 3.75
CA ALA A 352 13.30 13.93 3.26
C ALA A 352 14.00 14.96 4.17
N SER A 353 13.80 14.86 5.49
CA SER A 353 14.46 15.72 6.48
C SER A 353 15.99 15.56 6.48
N THR A 354 16.50 14.35 6.24
CA THR A 354 17.95 14.12 6.07
C THR A 354 18.49 14.85 4.84
N GLY A 355 17.77 14.80 3.71
CA GLY A 355 18.11 15.58 2.51
C GLY A 355 18.06 17.10 2.72
N LEU A 356 17.15 17.58 3.56
CA LEU A 356 17.08 18.98 4.02
C LEU A 356 18.15 19.34 5.06
N LYS A 357 18.93 18.37 5.54
CA LYS A 357 19.90 18.49 6.64
C LYS A 357 19.27 18.87 7.98
N ASP A 358 17.96 18.70 8.12
CA ASP A 358 17.28 18.76 9.41
C ASP A 358 17.40 17.40 10.11
N TYR A 359 18.60 17.14 10.62
CA TYR A 359 18.89 15.88 11.29
C TYR A 359 18.09 15.71 12.59
N GLY A 360 17.64 16.80 13.22
CA GLY A 360 16.79 16.73 14.41
C GLY A 360 15.45 16.07 14.09
N GLN A 361 14.77 16.59 13.07
CA GLN A 361 13.51 16.04 12.59
C GLN A 361 13.68 14.61 12.03
N ALA A 362 14.74 14.37 11.25
CA ALA A 362 15.01 13.06 10.67
C ALA A 362 15.13 11.96 11.74
N LEU A 363 15.92 12.22 12.79
CA LEU A 363 16.14 11.27 13.87
C LEU A 363 14.88 11.00 14.70
N ALA A 364 14.02 12.01 14.87
CA ALA A 364 12.72 11.85 15.53
C ALA A 364 11.81 10.93 14.71
N ASP A 365 11.73 11.16 13.40
CA ASP A 365 10.91 10.35 12.49
C ASP A 365 11.42 8.91 12.39
N PHE A 366 12.72 8.68 12.21
CA PHE A 366 13.27 7.32 12.21
C PHE A 366 13.07 6.59 13.53
N THR A 367 13.16 7.29 14.66
CA THR A 367 12.90 6.68 15.97
C THR A 367 11.44 6.21 16.08
N GLU A 368 10.51 6.99 15.55
CA GLU A 368 9.11 6.60 15.56
C GLU A 368 8.78 5.50 14.54
N ALA A 369 9.48 5.49 13.41
CA ALA A 369 9.44 4.39 12.47
C ALA A 369 9.94 3.07 13.10
N ILE A 370 11.05 3.11 13.85
CA ILE A 370 11.58 1.96 14.61
C ILE A 370 10.60 1.51 15.71
N ARG A 371 9.91 2.45 16.38
CA ARG A 371 8.90 2.08 17.39
C ARG A 371 7.77 1.26 16.78
N LEU A 372 7.38 1.57 15.55
CA LEU A 372 6.32 0.85 14.82
C LEU A 372 6.80 -0.47 14.21
N GLU A 373 8.02 -0.53 13.69
CA GLU A 373 8.62 -1.72 13.08
C GLU A 373 10.03 -1.99 13.64
N PRO A 374 10.16 -2.52 14.88
CA PRO A 374 11.46 -2.66 15.55
C PRO A 374 12.39 -3.72 14.95
N GLN A 375 11.89 -4.53 14.02
CA GLN A 375 12.63 -5.59 13.34
C GLN A 375 13.09 -5.19 11.92
N ASN A 376 12.83 -3.95 11.50
CA ASN A 376 13.17 -3.47 10.16
C ASN A 376 14.59 -2.89 10.13
N ALA A 377 15.55 -3.67 9.63
CA ALA A 377 16.98 -3.30 9.57
C ALA A 377 17.26 -2.06 8.71
N GLN A 378 16.42 -1.78 7.70
CA GLN A 378 16.62 -0.64 6.81
C GLN A 378 16.47 0.68 7.58
N ILE A 379 15.46 0.80 8.44
CA ILE A 379 15.19 2.02 9.22
C ILE A 379 16.36 2.32 10.18
N PHE A 380 16.98 1.30 10.76
CA PHE A 380 18.21 1.47 11.55
C PHE A 380 19.37 1.97 10.69
N THR A 381 19.50 1.47 9.46
CA THR A 381 20.52 1.94 8.52
C THR A 381 20.32 3.42 8.17
N ASP A 382 19.07 3.82 7.90
CA ASP A 382 18.73 5.20 7.54
C ASP A 382 18.94 6.16 8.73
N ARG A 383 18.59 5.73 9.95
CA ARG A 383 18.88 6.49 11.17
C ARG A 383 20.38 6.59 11.45
N ALA A 384 21.14 5.53 11.22
CA ALA A 384 22.60 5.54 11.36
C ALA A 384 23.25 6.55 10.41
N GLN A 385 22.75 6.66 9.18
CA GLN A 385 23.21 7.68 8.23
C GLN A 385 22.92 9.10 8.71
N ALA A 386 21.73 9.35 9.28
CA ALA A 386 21.41 10.65 9.86
C ALA A 386 22.27 10.99 11.09
N TRP A 387 22.54 10.02 11.98
CA TRP A 387 23.50 10.19 13.08
C TRP A 387 24.90 10.52 12.57
N HIS A 388 25.36 9.78 11.56
CA HIS A 388 26.66 9.99 10.93
C HIS A 388 26.77 11.40 10.33
N ALA A 389 25.75 11.86 9.60
CA ALA A 389 25.70 13.19 9.00
C ALA A 389 25.64 14.32 10.04
N ARG A 390 25.05 14.06 11.21
CA ARG A 390 25.04 14.97 12.37
C ARG A 390 26.37 14.99 13.14
N GLY A 391 27.25 14.02 12.93
CA GLY A 391 28.54 13.87 13.61
C GLY A 391 28.52 12.99 14.86
N GLU A 392 27.39 12.33 15.15
CA GLU A 392 27.21 11.44 16.30
C GLU A 392 27.64 10.01 15.95
N TYR A 393 28.95 9.81 15.81
CA TYR A 393 29.52 8.58 15.24
C TYR A 393 29.26 7.32 16.08
N GLU A 394 29.21 7.44 17.40
CA GLU A 394 28.94 6.30 18.29
C GLU A 394 27.51 5.79 18.13
N ALA A 395 26.53 6.70 18.03
CA ALA A 395 25.14 6.35 17.76
C ALA A 395 24.97 5.74 16.36
N ALA A 396 25.65 6.28 15.36
CA ALA A 396 25.65 5.72 14.01
C ALA A 396 26.18 4.27 13.99
N LEU A 397 27.32 4.01 14.63
CA LEU A 397 27.87 2.66 14.74
C LEU A 397 26.93 1.70 15.48
N ALA A 398 26.26 2.15 16.54
CA ALA A 398 25.29 1.35 17.27
C ALA A 398 24.12 0.92 16.38
N ASP A 399 23.57 1.84 15.58
CA ASP A 399 22.46 1.56 14.67
C ASP A 399 22.89 0.68 13.49
N TYR A 400 24.06 0.91 12.87
CA TYR A 400 24.58 -0.01 11.84
C TYR A 400 24.77 -1.43 12.39
N ASN A 401 25.30 -1.57 13.60
CA ASN A 401 25.45 -2.87 14.23
C ASN A 401 24.10 -3.52 14.54
N GLN A 402 23.10 -2.73 14.91
CA GLN A 402 21.75 -3.24 15.13
C GLN A 402 21.09 -3.70 13.83
N ALA A 403 21.22 -2.92 12.75
CA ALA A 403 20.74 -3.31 11.42
C ALA A 403 21.33 -4.66 10.98
N ILE A 404 22.64 -4.85 11.14
CA ILE A 404 23.34 -6.10 10.79
C ILE A 404 22.93 -7.26 11.69
N ARG A 405 22.63 -7.02 12.97
CA ARG A 405 22.08 -8.05 13.88
C ARG A 405 20.70 -8.51 13.46
N LEU A 406 19.86 -7.58 13.00
CA LEU A 406 18.50 -7.87 12.55
C LEU A 406 18.49 -8.57 11.18
N ASP A 407 19.33 -8.09 10.26
CA ASP A 407 19.50 -8.67 8.93
C ASP A 407 20.99 -8.75 8.56
N PRO A 408 21.60 -9.96 8.63
CA PRO A 408 22.98 -10.18 8.21
C PRO A 408 23.26 -9.89 6.73
N ASN A 409 22.22 -9.73 5.88
CA ASN A 409 22.32 -9.37 4.47
C ASN A 409 22.14 -7.87 4.22
N ALA A 410 22.04 -7.03 5.26
CA ALA A 410 21.87 -5.58 5.13
C ALA A 410 23.15 -4.90 4.60
N ALA A 411 23.41 -5.01 3.29
CA ALA A 411 24.63 -4.53 2.64
C ALA A 411 24.87 -3.02 2.87
N GLY A 412 23.81 -2.21 2.86
CA GLY A 412 23.88 -0.77 3.14
C GLY A 412 24.40 -0.46 4.55
N ALA A 413 24.08 -1.28 5.55
CA ALA A 413 24.60 -1.11 6.91
C ALA A 413 26.10 -1.43 6.99
N TYR A 414 26.54 -2.48 6.29
CA TYR A 414 27.97 -2.80 6.17
C TYR A 414 28.75 -1.69 5.46
N ALA A 415 28.19 -1.13 4.37
CA ALA A 415 28.79 -0.03 3.62
C ALA A 415 28.88 1.24 4.46
N GLY A 416 27.79 1.64 5.14
CA GLY A 416 27.77 2.82 6.00
C GLY A 416 28.74 2.73 7.18
N ARG A 417 28.83 1.54 7.81
CA ARG A 417 29.81 1.26 8.87
C ARG A 417 31.25 1.28 8.36
N ALA A 418 31.50 0.72 7.17
CA ALA A 418 32.81 0.74 6.55
C ALA A 418 33.25 2.17 6.20
N ALA A 419 32.35 2.96 5.62
CA ALA A 419 32.61 4.36 5.29
C ALA A 419 32.98 5.17 6.54
N LEU A 420 32.25 4.98 7.65
CA LEU A 420 32.57 5.61 8.92
C LEU A 420 33.98 5.19 9.39
N TRP A 421 34.30 3.89 9.46
CA TRP A 421 35.62 3.44 9.89
C TRP A 421 36.78 3.83 8.96
N ALA A 422 36.54 4.00 7.66
CA ALA A 422 37.56 4.39 6.70
C ALA A 422 37.78 5.91 6.65
N THR A 423 36.72 6.70 6.79
CA THR A 423 36.74 8.13 6.39
C THR A 423 36.33 9.11 7.48
N CYS A 424 36.01 8.63 8.69
CA CYS A 424 35.60 9.52 9.78
C CYS A 424 36.68 10.57 10.08
N ARG A 425 36.23 11.83 10.23
CA ARG A 425 37.11 12.98 10.52
C ARG A 425 37.77 12.88 11.88
N ASP A 426 37.12 12.21 12.83
CA ASP A 426 37.68 11.94 14.15
C ASP A 426 38.45 10.60 14.11
N PRO A 427 39.80 10.63 14.24
CA PRO A 427 40.64 9.44 14.19
C PRO A 427 40.28 8.38 15.24
N LYS A 428 39.61 8.76 16.35
CA LYS A 428 39.13 7.81 17.37
C LYS A 428 38.23 6.73 16.77
N TYR A 429 37.46 7.08 15.74
CA TYR A 429 36.52 6.18 15.10
C TYR A 429 37.05 5.58 13.80
N ARG A 430 38.31 5.85 13.41
CA ARG A 430 38.92 5.20 12.25
C ARG A 430 39.49 3.83 12.62
N ASP A 431 39.13 2.83 11.82
CA ASP A 431 39.60 1.45 11.94
C ASP A 431 39.66 0.83 10.54
N GLY A 432 40.77 1.04 9.85
CA GLY A 432 40.93 0.60 8.47
C GLY A 432 40.80 -0.92 8.28
N GLN A 433 41.20 -1.73 9.25
CA GLN A 433 41.08 -3.19 9.16
C GLN A 433 39.60 -3.63 9.18
N ARG A 434 38.83 -3.09 10.14
CA ARG A 434 37.39 -3.36 10.19
C ARG A 434 36.65 -2.73 9.01
N ALA A 435 37.11 -1.58 8.53
CA ALA A 435 36.55 -0.94 7.33
C ALA A 435 36.67 -1.86 6.11
N VAL A 436 37.84 -2.45 5.85
CA VAL A 436 38.04 -3.38 4.73
C VAL A 436 37.11 -4.58 4.85
N GLN A 437 37.04 -5.21 6.03
CA GLN A 437 36.15 -6.36 6.24
C GLN A 437 34.68 -6.01 5.97
N SER A 438 34.20 -4.89 6.52
CA SER A 438 32.81 -4.46 6.35
C SER A 438 32.52 -4.06 4.91
N ALA A 439 33.43 -3.36 4.23
CA ALA A 439 33.26 -2.98 2.82
C ALA A 439 33.26 -4.19 1.87
N GLN A 440 34.11 -5.20 2.13
CA GLN A 440 34.13 -6.45 1.35
C GLN A 440 32.78 -7.17 1.44
N VAL A 441 32.22 -7.31 2.65
CA VAL A 441 30.90 -7.92 2.85
C VAL A 441 29.82 -7.12 2.12
N ALA A 442 29.83 -5.79 2.22
CA ALA A 442 28.89 -4.94 1.49
C ALA A 442 28.96 -5.17 -0.03
N CYS A 443 30.16 -5.15 -0.61
CA CYS A 443 30.37 -5.36 -2.04
C CYS A 443 29.95 -6.78 -2.47
N GLN A 444 30.25 -7.80 -1.66
CA GLN A 444 29.88 -9.19 -1.94
C GLN A 444 28.35 -9.37 -1.94
N LEU A 445 27.65 -8.80 -0.95
CA LEU A 445 26.19 -8.85 -0.88
C LEU A 445 25.53 -8.08 -2.03
N ALA A 446 26.16 -7.02 -2.53
CA ALA A 446 25.73 -6.27 -3.72
C ALA A 446 26.04 -6.98 -5.06
N GLY A 447 26.78 -8.09 -5.02
CA GLY A 447 27.33 -8.70 -6.23
C GLY A 447 28.31 -7.80 -7.00
N TRP A 448 28.93 -6.82 -6.33
CA TRP A 448 29.89 -5.87 -6.93
C TRP A 448 29.29 -4.91 -7.97
N HIS A 449 27.98 -4.65 -7.92
CA HIS A 449 27.31 -3.71 -8.84
C HIS A 449 27.27 -2.27 -8.33
N GLU A 450 27.45 -2.05 -7.02
CA GLU A 450 27.31 -0.73 -6.38
C GLU A 450 28.65 0.04 -6.36
N PRO A 451 28.87 1.01 -7.28
CA PRO A 451 30.17 1.68 -7.41
C PRO A 451 30.58 2.47 -6.17
N GLU A 452 29.63 3.04 -5.42
CA GLU A 452 29.91 3.79 -4.20
C GLU A 452 30.43 2.90 -3.06
N TRP A 453 30.02 1.64 -3.02
CA TRP A 453 30.49 0.70 -2.00
C TRP A 453 31.88 0.17 -2.37
N ILE A 454 32.17 0.03 -3.66
CA ILE A 454 33.51 -0.28 -4.17
C ILE A 454 34.48 0.88 -3.90
N ASP A 455 34.03 2.12 -4.09
CA ASP A 455 34.75 3.34 -3.72
C ASP A 455 35.05 3.40 -2.21
N THR A 456 34.09 3.00 -1.39
CA THR A 456 34.29 2.85 0.07
C THR A 456 35.33 1.78 0.40
N LEU A 457 35.36 0.66 -0.35
CA LEU A 457 36.38 -0.37 -0.20
C LEU A 457 37.78 0.14 -0.56
N ALA A 458 37.88 0.93 -1.63
CA ALA A 458 39.14 1.58 -2.01
C ALA A 458 39.67 2.50 -0.91
N ALA A 459 38.78 3.35 -0.35
CA ALA A 459 39.11 4.20 0.78
C ALA A 459 39.56 3.40 2.02
N ALA A 460 38.91 2.26 2.30
CA ALA A 460 39.30 1.39 3.41
C ALA A 460 40.70 0.77 3.23
N TYR A 461 41.06 0.36 2.01
CA TYR A 461 42.42 -0.11 1.71
C TYR A 461 43.47 0.99 1.81
N ALA A 462 43.14 2.20 1.36
CA ALA A 462 44.01 3.36 1.50
C ALA A 462 44.28 3.70 2.97
N GLU A 463 43.29 3.58 3.85
CA GLU A 463 43.43 3.84 5.30
C GLU A 463 44.43 2.89 5.97
N ILE A 464 44.57 1.64 5.48
CA ILE A 464 45.59 0.69 5.96
C ILE A 464 46.91 0.75 5.16
N GLY A 465 47.08 1.73 4.29
CA GLY A 465 48.30 1.93 3.49
C GLY A 465 48.47 0.98 2.31
N ARG A 466 47.46 0.18 1.96
CA ARG A 466 47.47 -0.72 0.79
C ARG A 466 47.01 0.02 -0.47
N PHE A 467 47.83 0.96 -0.93
CA PHE A 467 47.49 1.85 -2.05
C PHE A 467 47.37 1.13 -3.40
N ASP A 468 48.02 -0.03 -3.57
CA ASP A 468 47.88 -0.91 -4.72
C ASP A 468 46.45 -1.47 -4.86
N GLU A 469 45.90 -2.00 -3.76
CA GLU A 469 44.50 -2.45 -3.73
C GLU A 469 43.53 -1.26 -3.83
N ALA A 470 43.83 -0.15 -3.14
CA ALA A 470 43.00 1.04 -3.20
C ALA A 470 42.82 1.52 -4.66
N LEU A 471 43.91 1.63 -5.42
CA LEU A 471 43.86 2.01 -6.84
C LEU A 471 43.05 1.02 -7.69
N LYS A 472 43.24 -0.28 -7.47
CA LYS A 472 42.48 -1.33 -8.19
C LYS A 472 40.98 -1.16 -8.02
N TRP A 473 40.51 -0.97 -6.79
CA TRP A 473 39.08 -0.83 -6.50
C TRP A 473 38.54 0.53 -6.91
N GLU A 474 39.30 1.61 -6.73
CA GLU A 474 38.92 2.96 -7.20
C GLU A 474 38.76 2.97 -8.74
N ASP A 475 39.69 2.33 -9.47
CA ASP A 475 39.61 2.18 -10.93
C ASP A 475 38.40 1.36 -11.36
N GLN A 476 38.02 0.35 -10.58
CA GLN A 476 36.80 -0.43 -10.84
C GLN A 476 35.55 0.41 -10.62
N ALA A 477 35.48 1.15 -9.51
CA ALA A 477 34.35 2.02 -9.21
C ALA A 477 34.17 3.07 -10.32
N LEU A 478 35.24 3.75 -10.72
CA LEU A 478 35.24 4.81 -11.73
C LEU A 478 34.91 4.35 -13.16
N LYS A 479 35.03 3.04 -13.45
CA LYS A 479 34.61 2.45 -14.74
C LYS A 479 33.09 2.27 -14.84
N SER A 480 32.38 2.26 -13.71
CA SER A 480 30.94 2.08 -13.72
C SER A 480 30.25 3.31 -14.34
N PRO A 481 29.35 3.12 -15.33
CA PRO A 481 28.54 4.23 -15.85
C PRO A 481 27.54 4.75 -14.81
N GLU A 482 27.30 3.99 -13.74
CA GLU A 482 26.38 4.34 -12.65
C GLU A 482 27.07 5.13 -11.52
N PHE A 483 28.38 5.39 -11.63
CA PHE A 483 29.09 6.17 -10.63
C PHE A 483 28.49 7.60 -10.52
N PRO A 484 28.17 8.10 -9.31
CA PRO A 484 27.53 9.40 -9.15
C PRO A 484 28.34 10.55 -9.74
N SER A 485 27.75 11.30 -10.67
CA SER A 485 28.45 12.36 -11.40
C SER A 485 28.94 13.50 -10.50
N ASP A 486 28.22 13.78 -9.42
CA ASP A 486 28.56 14.78 -8.41
C ASP A 486 29.78 14.39 -7.56
N LYS A 487 30.06 13.09 -7.42
CA LYS A 487 31.20 12.56 -6.65
C LYS A 487 32.43 12.29 -7.51
N LEU A 488 32.28 12.20 -8.83
CA LEU A 488 33.33 11.79 -9.77
C LEU A 488 34.62 12.62 -9.64
N ALA A 489 34.49 13.93 -9.44
CA ALA A 489 35.65 14.81 -9.30
C ALA A 489 36.44 14.52 -8.00
N ASP A 490 35.76 14.14 -6.92
CA ASP A 490 36.41 13.82 -5.65
C ASP A 490 37.10 12.46 -5.69
N ALA A 491 36.42 11.45 -6.24
CA ALA A 491 37.00 10.12 -6.45
C ALA A 491 38.26 10.18 -7.32
N ARG A 492 38.25 10.94 -8.42
CA ARG A 492 39.46 11.14 -9.26
C ARG A 492 40.61 11.79 -8.50
N ARG A 493 40.33 12.74 -7.60
CA ARG A 493 41.36 13.35 -6.73
C ARG A 493 41.92 12.34 -5.74
N ARG A 494 41.07 11.53 -5.10
CA ARG A 494 41.52 10.47 -4.18
C ARG A 494 42.36 9.42 -4.88
N ARG A 495 41.94 8.99 -6.07
CA ARG A 495 42.74 8.10 -6.94
C ARG A 495 44.15 8.63 -7.18
N GLN A 496 44.28 9.90 -7.58
CA GLN A 496 45.59 10.52 -7.81
C GLN A 496 46.42 10.54 -6.51
N LEU A 497 45.79 10.85 -5.37
CA LEU A 497 46.46 10.80 -4.08
C LEU A 497 46.98 9.40 -3.74
N TYR A 498 46.20 8.35 -4.04
CA TYR A 498 46.63 6.96 -3.82
C TYR A 498 47.84 6.60 -4.69
N GLU A 499 47.86 7.06 -5.94
CA GLU A 499 48.98 6.87 -6.87
C GLU A 499 50.26 7.56 -6.38
N GLU A 500 50.16 8.82 -5.95
CA GLU A 500 51.28 9.56 -5.38
C GLU A 500 51.82 8.91 -4.10
N ARG A 501 50.92 8.37 -3.25
CA ARG A 501 51.30 7.67 -2.03
C ARG A 501 51.99 6.34 -2.32
N LEU A 502 51.49 5.57 -3.30
CA LEU A 502 52.11 4.32 -3.73
C LEU A 502 53.54 4.56 -4.24
N GLN A 503 53.77 5.63 -5.00
CA GLN A 503 55.11 6.00 -5.52
C GLN A 503 56.08 6.45 -4.42
N ARG A 504 55.57 6.97 -3.29
CA ARG A 504 56.37 7.42 -2.14
C ARG A 504 56.59 6.33 -1.09
N SER A 505 55.84 5.24 -1.14
CA SER A 505 56.07 4.08 -0.28
C SER A 505 57.41 3.45 -0.65
N PRO A 506 58.38 3.33 0.28
CA PRO A 506 59.63 2.67 -0.01
C PRO A 506 59.33 1.24 -0.49
N ALA A 507 59.85 0.87 -1.66
CA ALA A 507 59.90 -0.54 -2.05
C ALA A 507 60.55 -1.32 -0.89
N GLY A 508 59.85 -2.32 -0.36
CA GLY A 508 60.20 -2.99 0.89
C GLY A 508 61.68 -3.34 1.01
N GLY A 509 62.24 -3.03 2.18
CA GLY A 509 63.48 -3.61 2.70
C GLY A 509 63.18 -4.84 3.55
#